data_AF-A0A8J2P3X3-F1
#
_entry.id   AF-A0A8J2P3X3-F1
#
_cell.length_a   1.000
_cell.length_b   1.000
_cell.length_c   1.000
_cell.angle_alpha   90.00
_cell.angle_beta   90.00
_cell.angle_gamma   90.00
#
_symmetry.space_group_name_H-M   'P 1'
#
loop_
_entity.id
_entity.type
_entity.pdbx_description
1 polymer ?
#
loop_
_entity_poly.entity_id
_entity_poly.type
_entity_poly.pdbx_seq_one_letter_code
_entity_poly.pdbx_strand_id
1 'polypeptide(L)'
;MHLWLESNDKQIKLANYLKGIGGSDLKDCIKRILERLISPELGRAMNFSGANAKISFKNHHLRPCLIAALRTTESSVPTEVEVDKYVQKWFGNSGDRNGGRKARRQLA
;
A
#
# COMPACT_ATOMS: atom_id res chain seq x y z
N MET A 1 12.77 -7.48 10.07
CA MET A 1 12.08 -7.43 8.75
C MET A 1 12.65 -6.38 7.78
N HIS A 2 13.61 -5.52 8.19
CA HIS A 2 14.04 -4.35 7.41
C HIS A 2 14.99 -4.66 6.22
N LEU A 3 15.82 -5.70 6.31
CA LEU A 3 16.91 -5.97 5.32
C LEU A 3 16.52 -6.92 4.17
N TRP A 4 15.36 -7.58 4.22
CA TRP A 4 15.07 -8.66 3.25
C TRP A 4 14.66 -8.11 1.88
N LEU A 5 13.97 -6.96 1.81
CA LEU A 5 13.51 -6.37 0.56
C LEU A 5 14.54 -5.48 -0.15
N GLU A 6 15.77 -5.36 0.36
CA GLU A 6 16.82 -4.58 -0.29
C GLU A 6 17.37 -5.27 -1.54
N SER A 7 17.26 -6.59 -1.61
CA SER A 7 17.69 -7.36 -2.79
C SER A 7 16.65 -7.30 -3.91
N ASN A 8 17.13 -6.97 -5.11
CA ASN A 8 16.33 -6.82 -6.33
C ASN A 8 15.51 -8.09 -6.65
N ASP A 9 16.09 -9.28 -6.52
CA ASP A 9 15.40 -10.54 -6.81
C ASP A 9 14.15 -10.76 -5.95
N LYS A 10 14.20 -10.31 -4.69
CA LYS A 10 13.08 -10.44 -3.76
C LYS A 10 12.00 -9.40 -4.05
N GLN A 11 12.38 -8.19 -4.46
CA GLN A 11 11.43 -7.19 -4.94
C GLN A 11 10.71 -7.69 -6.20
N ILE A 12 11.43 -8.31 -7.15
CA ILE A 12 10.84 -8.91 -8.36
C ILE A 12 9.88 -10.04 -8.00
N LYS A 13 10.29 -10.98 -7.13
CA LYS A 13 9.42 -12.07 -6.67
C LYS A 13 8.16 -11.54 -5.99
N LEU A 14 8.30 -10.52 -5.15
CA LEU A 14 7.15 -9.89 -4.50
C LEU A 14 6.25 -9.21 -5.52
N ALA A 15 6.78 -8.41 -6.45
CA ALA A 15 5.99 -7.77 -7.49
C ALA A 15 5.20 -8.78 -8.34
N ASN A 16 5.83 -9.90 -8.72
CA ASN A 16 5.18 -10.99 -9.45
C ASN A 16 4.07 -11.66 -8.66
N TYR A 17 4.27 -11.86 -7.35
CA TYR A 17 3.21 -12.35 -6.47
C TYR A 17 2.05 -11.36 -6.37
N LEU A 18 2.33 -10.07 -6.20
CA LEU A 18 1.32 -9.01 -6.08
C LEU A 18 0.52 -8.83 -7.37
N LYS A 19 1.15 -9.03 -8.53
CA LYS A 19 0.48 -9.05 -9.84
C LYS A 19 -0.74 -9.97 -9.86
N GLY A 20 -0.62 -11.15 -9.26
CA GLY A 20 -1.67 -12.17 -9.24
C GLY A 20 -2.91 -11.81 -8.40
N ILE A 21 -2.89 -10.70 -7.64
CA ILE A 21 -4.04 -10.28 -6.83
C ILE A 21 -5.18 -9.72 -7.69
N GLY A 22 -4.83 -8.99 -8.76
CA GLY A 22 -5.78 -8.33 -9.66
C GLY A 22 -6.71 -7.31 -8.98
N GLY A 23 -7.77 -6.96 -9.70
CA GLY A 23 -8.80 -6.00 -9.28
C GLY A 23 -9.64 -5.57 -10.48
N SER A 24 -10.76 -4.88 -10.22
CA SER A 24 -11.65 -4.39 -11.29
C SER A 24 -11.18 -3.09 -11.93
N ASP A 25 -10.39 -2.30 -11.20
CA ASP A 25 -9.77 -1.05 -11.63
C ASP A 25 -8.51 -0.77 -10.80
N LEU A 26 -7.72 0.21 -11.24
CA LEU A 26 -6.48 0.63 -10.56
C LEU A 26 -6.64 0.87 -9.05
N LYS A 27 -7.75 1.50 -8.62
CA LYS A 27 -7.98 1.81 -7.21
C LYS A 27 -8.27 0.53 -6.42
N ASP A 28 -9.04 -0.40 -6.98
CA ASP A 28 -9.31 -1.70 -6.37
C ASP A 28 -8.03 -2.57 -6.32
N CYS A 29 -7.24 -2.61 -7.39
CA CYS A 29 -5.94 -3.26 -7.43
C CYS A 29 -5.02 -2.76 -6.30
N ILE A 30 -4.84 -1.43 -6.20
CA ILE A 30 -4.03 -0.81 -5.13
C ILE A 30 -4.57 -1.17 -3.76
N LYS A 31 -5.88 -1.08 -3.55
CA LYS A 31 -6.50 -1.41 -2.26
C LYS A 31 -6.22 -2.86 -1.85
N ARG A 32 -6.46 -3.82 -2.74
CA ARG A 32 -6.27 -5.26 -2.48
C ARG A 32 -4.80 -5.61 -2.22
N ILE A 33 -3.89 -5.02 -2.99
CA ILE A 33 -2.44 -5.18 -2.77
C ILE A 33 -2.04 -4.63 -1.40
N LEU A 34 -2.49 -3.41 -1.04
CA LEU A 34 -2.17 -2.83 0.27
C LEU A 34 -2.77 -3.64 1.42
N GLU A 35 -3.99 -4.15 1.29
CA GLU A 35 -4.61 -5.05 2.28
C GLU A 35 -3.87 -6.39 2.42
N ARG A 36 -3.18 -6.86 1.38
CA ARG A 36 -2.31 -8.04 1.44
C ARG A 36 -0.97 -7.75 2.11
N LEU A 37 -0.40 -6.57 1.87
CA LEU A 37 0.94 -6.18 2.35
C LEU A 37 0.94 -5.64 3.78
N ILE A 38 -0.14 -4.97 4.19
CA ILE A 38 -0.15 -4.11 5.36
C ILE A 38 -1.25 -4.59 6.32
N SER A 39 -0.84 -5.14 7.46
CA SER A 39 -1.78 -5.47 8.53
C SER A 39 -2.46 -4.21 9.10
N PRO A 40 -3.61 -4.33 9.76
CA PRO A 40 -4.27 -3.19 10.41
C PRO A 40 -3.38 -2.45 11.41
N GLU A 41 -2.49 -3.15 12.12
CA GLU A 41 -1.54 -2.59 13.08
C GLU A 41 -0.46 -1.78 12.35
N LEU A 42 0.14 -2.37 11.33
CA LEU A 42 1.15 -1.69 10.52
C LEU A 42 0.56 -0.49 9.78
N GLY A 43 -0.67 -0.60 9.30
CA GLY A 43 -1.41 0.49 8.66
C GLY A 43 -1.68 1.68 9.57
N ARG A 44 -1.68 1.49 10.90
CA ARG A 44 -1.76 2.56 11.91
C ARG A 44 -0.40 3.20 12.18
N ALA A 45 0.68 2.40 12.14
CA ALA A 45 2.06 2.85 12.32
C ALA A 45 2.69 3.48 11.07
N MET A 46 2.06 3.32 9.91
CA MET A 46 2.49 3.88 8.62
C MET A 46 1.58 5.02 8.15
N ASN A 47 2.13 5.89 7.32
CA ASN A 47 1.34 6.71 6.40
C ASN A 47 2.14 6.92 5.10
N PHE A 48 1.59 7.70 4.15
CA PHE A 48 2.27 7.89 2.88
C PHE A 48 3.62 8.64 3.02
N SER A 49 3.64 9.77 3.75
CA SER A 49 4.80 10.67 3.77
C SER A 49 5.84 10.38 4.86
N GLY A 50 5.45 9.70 5.94
CA GLY A 50 6.20 9.57 7.19
C GLY A 50 5.86 10.61 8.25
N ALA A 51 4.77 11.37 8.09
CA ALA A 51 4.40 12.43 9.04
C ALA A 51 4.15 11.87 10.45
N ASN A 52 4.42 12.68 11.49
CA ASN A 52 4.24 12.34 12.91
C ASN A 52 5.04 11.09 13.34
N ALA A 53 6.30 10.99 12.90
CA ALA A 53 7.20 9.88 13.20
C ALA A 53 6.67 8.50 12.78
N LYS A 54 5.73 8.46 11.84
CA LYS A 54 5.24 7.21 11.24
C LYS A 54 6.19 6.71 10.17
N ILE A 55 6.15 5.42 9.90
CA ILE A 55 6.91 4.82 8.81
C ILE A 55 6.36 5.35 7.47
N SER A 56 7.25 5.88 6.62
CA SER A 56 6.93 6.46 5.31
C SER A 56 6.79 5.37 4.25
N PHE A 57 5.58 5.18 3.70
CA PHE A 57 5.39 4.27 2.56
C PHE A 57 6.08 4.80 1.30
N LYS A 58 6.12 6.12 1.09
CA LYS A 58 6.78 6.74 -0.07
C LYS A 58 8.24 6.32 -0.17
N ASN A 59 8.92 6.22 0.97
CA ASN A 59 10.33 5.85 1.04
C ASN A 59 10.54 4.36 1.37
N HIS A 60 9.48 3.55 1.47
CA HIS A 60 9.57 2.14 1.83
C HIS A 60 9.78 1.26 0.58
N HIS A 61 10.54 0.18 0.71
CA HIS A 61 10.78 -0.80 -0.36
C HIS A 61 9.53 -1.50 -0.93
N LEU A 62 8.36 -1.30 -0.31
CA LEU A 62 7.09 -1.83 -0.82
C LEU A 62 6.53 -0.98 -1.96
N ARG A 63 6.84 0.31 -2.02
CA ARG A 63 6.39 1.21 -3.09
C ARG A 63 6.87 0.75 -4.48
N PRO A 64 8.17 0.49 -4.73
CA PRO A 64 8.61 0.00 -6.04
C PRO A 64 7.98 -1.35 -6.40
N CYS A 65 7.76 -2.25 -5.43
CA CYS A 65 7.09 -3.54 -5.65
C CYS A 65 5.63 -3.36 -6.09
N LEU A 66 4.90 -2.44 -5.44
CA LEU A 66 3.52 -2.09 -5.81
C LEU A 66 3.46 -1.52 -7.23
N ILE A 67 4.31 -0.56 -7.55
CA ILE A 67 4.34 0.06 -8.89
C ILE A 67 4.67 -0.99 -9.96
N ALA A 68 5.68 -1.83 -9.72
CA ALA A 68 6.05 -2.90 -10.64
C ALA A 68 4.90 -3.88 -10.88
N ALA A 69 4.15 -4.25 -9.84
CA ALA A 69 2.97 -5.11 -9.98
C ALA A 69 1.92 -4.47 -10.91
N LEU A 70 1.55 -3.21 -10.66
CA LEU A 70 0.49 -2.50 -11.39
C LEU A 70 0.83 -2.23 -12.87
N ARG A 71 2.10 -1.95 -13.19
CA ARG A 71 2.53 -1.71 -14.58
C ARG A 71 2.33 -2.92 -15.50
N THR A 72 2.13 -4.11 -14.93
CA THR A 72 2.01 -5.37 -15.69
C THR A 72 0.59 -5.94 -15.70
N THR A 73 -0.34 -5.36 -14.94
CA THR A 73 -1.74 -5.82 -14.84
C THR A 73 -2.72 -4.94 -15.58
N GLU A 74 -2.46 -3.63 -15.64
CA GLU A 74 -3.39 -2.67 -16.22
C GLU A 74 -3.22 -2.56 -17.74
N SER A 75 -4.33 -2.30 -18.45
CA SER A 75 -4.32 -2.06 -19.90
C SER A 75 -3.59 -0.77 -20.27
N SER A 76 -3.63 0.23 -19.39
CA SER A 76 -2.80 1.43 -19.44
C SER A 76 -1.83 1.46 -18.27
N VAL A 77 -0.57 1.78 -18.54
CA VAL A 77 0.45 1.89 -17.49
C VAL A 77 0.12 3.08 -16.58
N PRO A 78 -0.20 2.88 -15.30
CA PRO A 78 -0.55 3.98 -14.41
C PRO A 78 0.68 4.82 -14.08
N THR A 79 0.50 6.13 -13.99
CA THR A 79 1.57 7.03 -13.54
C THR A 79 1.82 6.87 -12.05
N GLU A 80 3.04 7.13 -11.59
CA GLU A 80 3.33 7.07 -10.15
C GLU A 80 2.52 8.08 -9.35
N VAL A 81 2.16 9.23 -9.95
CA VAL A 81 1.31 10.25 -9.32
C VAL A 81 -0.10 9.73 -9.06
N GLU A 82 -0.69 9.00 -10.02
CA GLU A 82 -1.99 8.37 -9.85
C GLU A 82 -1.98 7.29 -8.77
N VAL A 83 -0.94 6.44 -8.78
CA VAL A 83 -0.75 5.40 -7.77
C VAL A 83 -0.62 6.04 -6.38
N ASP A 84 0.27 7.03 -6.23
CA ASP A 84 0.53 7.72 -4.97
C ASP A 84 -0.74 8.39 -4.42
N LYS A 85 -1.57 8.99 -5.28
CA LYS A 85 -2.87 9.57 -4.90
C LYS A 85 -3.80 8.53 -4.25
N TYR A 86 -3.90 7.34 -4.84
CA TYR A 86 -4.74 6.28 -4.28
C TYR A 86 -4.15 5.67 -2.99
N VAL A 87 -2.83 5.51 -2.93
CA VAL A 87 -2.12 5.03 -1.74
C VAL A 87 -2.29 6.01 -0.57
N GLN A 88 -2.13 7.32 -0.81
CA GLN A 88 -2.39 8.37 0.19
C GLN A 88 -3.80 8.28 0.75
N LYS A 89 -4.80 8.19 -0.13
CA LYS A 89 -6.21 8.03 0.28
C LYS A 89 -6.43 6.73 1.05
N TRP A 90 -5.73 5.66 0.68
CA TRP A 90 -5.81 4.40 1.42
C TRP A 90 -5.26 4.57 2.84
N PHE A 91 -4.07 5.14 3.04
CA PHE A 91 -3.53 5.39 4.39
C PHE A 91 -4.36 6.39 5.20
N GLY A 92 -4.90 7.43 4.58
CA GLY A 92 -5.78 8.39 5.28
C GLY A 92 -7.01 7.73 5.91
N ASN A 93 -7.45 6.60 5.37
CA ASN A 93 -8.57 5.83 5.90
C ASN A 93 -8.14 4.62 6.76
N SER A 94 -6.83 4.34 6.93
CA SER A 94 -6.37 3.11 7.60
C SER A 94 -6.75 3.04 9.07
N GLY A 95 -6.74 4.17 9.77
CA GLY A 95 -7.15 4.25 11.17
C GLY A 95 -8.64 3.99 11.39
N ASP A 96 -9.48 4.18 10.36
CA ASP A 96 -10.92 3.92 10.41
C ASP A 96 -11.27 2.45 10.10
N ARG A 97 -10.32 1.67 9.54
CA ARG A 97 -10.51 0.24 9.21
C ARG A 97 -10.49 -0.64 10.46
N ASN A 98 -10.98 -1.88 10.31
CA ASN A 98 -10.99 -2.90 11.37
C ASN A 98 -11.58 -2.43 12.71
N GLY A 99 -12.74 -1.76 12.68
CA GLY A 99 -13.43 -1.28 13.88
C GLY A 99 -12.96 0.09 14.40
N GLY A 100 -11.88 0.67 13.86
CA GLY A 100 -11.37 1.97 14.29
C GLY A 100 -12.37 3.11 14.15
N ARG A 101 -13.20 3.10 13.09
CA ARG A 101 -14.30 4.08 12.95
C ARG A 101 -15.33 3.99 14.09
N LYS A 102 -15.65 2.77 14.55
CA LYS A 102 -16.60 2.56 15.65
C LYS A 102 -16.00 3.09 16.95
N ALA A 103 -14.74 2.76 17.24
CA ALA A 103 -14.03 3.24 18.42
C ALA A 103 -13.92 4.77 18.45
N ARG A 104 -13.58 5.41 17.32
CA ARG A 104 -13.51 6.87 17.23
C ARG A 104 -14.86 7.54 17.52
N ARG A 105 -15.96 6.96 17.05
CA ARG A 105 -17.32 7.47 17.34
C ARG A 105 -17.74 7.28 18.80
N GLN A 106 -17.09 6.39 19.55
CA GLN A 106 -17.35 6.19 20.98
C GLN A 106 -16.52 7.12 21.87
N LEU A 107 -15.51 7.80 21.32
CA LEU A 107 -14.64 8.75 22.01
C LEU A 107 -15.04 10.22 21.78
N ALA A 108 -16.02 10.47 20.91
CA ALA A 108 -16.55 11.78 20.55
C ALA A 108 -17.91 11.99 21.19
#